data_AF-A0A6A6MK46-F1
#
_entry.id   AF-A0A6A6MK46-F1
#
_cell.length_a   1.000
_cell.length_b   1.000
_cell.length_c   1.000
_cell.angle_alpha   90.00
_cell.angle_beta   90.00
_cell.angle_gamma   90.00
#
_symmetry.space_group_name_H-M   'P 1'
#
loop_
_entity.id
_entity.type
_entity.pdbx_description
1 polymer ?
#
loop_
_entity_poly.entity_id
_entity_poly.type
_entity_poly.pdbx_seq_one_letter_code
_entity_poly.pdbx_strand_id
1 'polypeptide(L)'
;MASSSLSTTERRGIPGAQFVEDVETYLTQSGLDVNSALSFLQERLQQYKLVEMKFLAQQRDLQAKIPDIEKCLDVVATLQAKKGTAEALVADFEVSEGIYSRACIEAADSVCPALLQKNFNNAKASLEVLVADLQFLRDQVTITQEAQNASKR
;
A
#
# COMPACT_ATOMS: atom_id res chain seq x y z
N MET A 1 33.53 -22.99 15.77
CA MET A 1 33.14 -22.27 14.53
C MET A 1 31.64 -22.38 14.37
N ALA A 2 30.93 -21.26 14.49
CA ALA A 2 29.58 -21.06 13.95
C ALA A 2 29.41 -19.54 13.84
N SER A 3 29.90 -18.97 12.75
CA SER A 3 29.52 -17.62 12.34
C SER A 3 28.11 -17.75 11.78
N SER A 4 27.11 -17.59 12.65
CA SER A 4 25.72 -17.45 12.24
C SER A 4 25.57 -16.08 11.59
N SER A 5 25.64 -16.05 10.27
CA SER A 5 25.18 -14.91 9.48
C SER A 5 23.71 -14.67 9.82
N LEU A 6 23.43 -13.66 10.64
CA LEU A 6 22.08 -13.19 10.95
C LEU A 6 21.45 -12.65 9.66
N SER A 7 20.81 -13.52 8.88
CA SER A 7 20.04 -13.14 7.71
C SER A 7 18.82 -12.35 8.17
N THR A 8 18.86 -11.03 8.04
CA THR A 8 17.67 -10.21 8.24
C THR A 8 16.68 -10.53 7.11
N THR A 9 15.46 -10.91 7.47
CA THR A 9 14.41 -11.22 6.48
C THR A 9 14.13 -9.98 5.62
N GLU A 10 14.36 -10.11 4.32
CA GLU A 10 14.12 -9.04 3.35
C GLU A 10 12.69 -9.11 2.82
N ARG A 11 12.03 -7.95 2.75
CA ARG A 11 10.68 -7.82 2.21
C ARG A 11 10.66 -6.74 1.14
N ARG A 12 10.50 -7.14 -0.12
CA ARG A 12 10.41 -6.23 -1.29
C ARG A 12 11.59 -5.26 -1.44
N GLY A 13 12.81 -5.72 -1.19
CA GLY A 13 14.01 -4.87 -1.24
C GLY A 13 14.25 -4.06 0.03
N ILE A 14 13.42 -4.23 1.07
CA ILE A 14 13.59 -3.61 2.38
C ILE A 14 14.23 -4.67 3.28
N PRO A 15 15.51 -4.52 3.67
CA PRO A 15 16.14 -5.52 4.50
C PRO A 15 15.65 -5.35 5.94
N GLY A 16 15.46 -6.45 6.66
CA GLY A 16 15.02 -6.41 8.06
C GLY A 16 16.03 -5.71 8.97
N ALA A 17 15.52 -5.19 10.08
CA ALA A 17 16.29 -4.71 11.21
C ALA A 17 16.82 -5.91 12.01
N GLN A 18 18.03 -5.77 12.55
CA GLN A 18 18.59 -6.74 13.48
C GLN A 18 18.13 -6.39 14.89
N PHE A 19 17.60 -7.37 15.61
CA PHE A 19 17.27 -7.19 17.02
C PHE A 19 18.56 -7.16 17.85
N VAL A 20 18.67 -6.19 18.75
CA VAL A 20 19.85 -5.98 19.60
C VAL A 20 19.46 -6.26 21.05
N GLU A 21 19.76 -7.46 21.54
CA GLU A 21 19.58 -7.83 22.96
C GLU A 21 20.69 -7.27 23.85
N ASP A 22 21.93 -7.31 23.35
CA ASP A 22 23.12 -6.87 24.05
C ASP A 22 23.96 -5.95 23.16
N VAL A 23 24.22 -4.74 23.66
CA VAL A 23 24.90 -3.68 22.90
C VAL A 23 26.38 -4.03 22.68
N GLU A 24 27.04 -4.64 23.67
CA GLU A 24 28.46 -5.02 23.57
C GLU A 24 28.68 -6.09 22.50
N THR A 25 27.78 -7.09 22.47
CA THR A 25 27.74 -8.13 21.44
C THR A 25 27.49 -7.52 20.06
N TYR A 26 26.56 -6.58 19.94
CA TYR A 26 26.27 -5.90 18.67
C TYR A 26 27.48 -5.10 18.15
N LEU A 27 28.13 -4.32 19.01
CA LEU A 27 29.33 -3.53 18.65
C LEU A 27 30.50 -4.43 18.26
N THR A 28 30.71 -5.53 19.00
CA THR A 28 31.77 -6.50 18.70
C THR A 28 31.53 -7.23 17.37
N GLN A 29 30.28 -7.60 17.07
CA GLN A 29 29.91 -8.25 15.82
C GLN A 29 29.92 -7.31 14.62
N SER A 30 29.54 -6.05 14.80
CA SER A 30 29.54 -5.03 13.76
C SER A 30 30.91 -4.38 13.54
N GLY A 31 31.82 -4.48 14.52
CA GLY A 31 33.14 -3.85 14.48
C GLY A 31 33.09 -2.33 14.55
N LEU A 32 31.97 -1.76 15.01
CA LEU A 32 31.73 -0.32 15.07
C LEU A 32 31.94 0.20 16.50
N ASP A 33 32.39 1.45 16.61
CA ASP A 33 32.27 2.20 17.87
C ASP A 33 30.83 2.69 18.08
N VAL A 34 30.52 3.11 19.30
CA VAL A 34 29.17 3.54 19.70
C VAL A 34 28.60 4.64 18.80
N ASN A 35 29.40 5.63 18.41
CA ASN A 35 28.91 6.75 17.59
C ASN A 35 28.64 6.31 16.15
N SER A 36 29.51 5.47 15.59
CA SER A 36 29.33 4.87 14.27
C SER A 36 28.08 3.97 14.23
N ALA A 37 27.87 3.15 15.27
CA ALA A 37 26.68 2.32 15.42
C ALA A 37 25.38 3.15 15.52
N LEU A 38 25.38 4.21 16.33
CA LEU A 38 24.24 5.13 16.44
C LEU A 38 23.93 5.83 15.11
N SER A 39 24.97 6.25 14.37
CA SER A 39 24.81 6.87 13.05
C SER A 39 24.23 5.89 12.04
N PHE A 40 24.69 4.64 12.03
CA PHE A 40 24.18 3.57 11.19
C PHE A 40 22.68 3.28 11.46
N LEU A 41 22.31 3.12 12.73
CA LEU A 41 20.92 2.89 13.13
C LEU A 41 20.02 4.09 12.78
N GLN A 42 20.53 5.31 12.89
CA GLN A 42 19.80 6.52 12.51
C GLN A 42 19.56 6.60 11.00
N GLU A 43 20.58 6.32 10.18
CA GLU A 43 20.42 6.25 8.72
C GLU A 43 19.39 5.18 8.35
N ARG A 44 19.45 4.02 9.02
CA ARG A 44 18.53 2.92 8.79
C ARG A 44 17.08 3.28 9.10
N LEU A 45 16.84 3.95 10.23
CA LEU A 45 15.52 4.49 10.58
C LEU A 45 15.01 5.48 9.53
N GLN A 46 15.88 6.32 8.99
CA GLN A 46 15.50 7.28 7.97
C GLN A 46 15.12 6.61 6.65
N GLN A 47 15.83 5.55 6.26
CA GLN A 47 15.47 4.72 5.10
C GLN A 47 14.09 4.10 5.28
N TYR A 48 13.79 3.47 6.42
CA TYR A 48 12.46 2.89 6.66
C TYR A 48 11.35 3.93 6.61
N LYS A 49 11.54 5.10 7.21
CA LYS A 49 10.55 6.20 7.18
C LYS A 49 10.25 6.67 5.76
N LEU A 50 11.26 6.79 4.90
CA LEU A 50 11.05 7.17 3.49
C LEU A 50 10.20 6.14 2.75
N VAL A 51 10.46 4.85 2.96
CA VAL A 51 9.68 3.79 2.33
C VAL A 51 8.25 3.74 2.90
N GLU A 52 8.10 3.91 4.22
CA GLU A 52 6.78 3.99 4.88
C GLU A 52 5.95 5.14 4.32
N MET A 53 6.52 6.33 4.16
CA MET A 53 5.83 7.47 3.56
C MET A 53 5.34 7.17 2.14
N LYS A 54 6.17 6.52 1.32
CA LYS A 54 5.79 6.09 -0.04
C LYS A 54 4.63 5.10 -0.01
N PHE A 55 4.68 4.10 0.86
CA PHE A 55 3.62 3.10 0.96
C PHE A 55 2.32 3.67 1.53
N LEU A 56 2.39 4.58 2.51
CA LEU A 56 1.21 5.29 3.03
C LEU A 56 0.54 6.18 1.97
N ALA A 57 1.32 6.77 1.06
CA ALA A 57 0.75 7.52 -0.07
C ALA A 57 0.02 6.57 -1.04
N GLN A 58 0.67 5.47 -1.43
CA GLN A 58 0.05 4.46 -2.30
C GLN A 58 -1.22 3.83 -1.68
N GLN A 59 -1.22 3.64 -0.36
CA GLN A 59 -2.37 3.12 0.38
C GLN A 59 -3.57 4.07 0.26
N ARG A 60 -3.33 5.37 0.50
CA ARG A 60 -4.35 6.41 0.37
C ARG A 60 -4.92 6.49 -1.05
N ASP A 61 -4.05 6.43 -2.06
CA ASP A 61 -4.48 6.46 -3.46
C ASP A 61 -5.37 5.26 -3.83
N LEU A 62 -5.01 4.06 -3.37
CA LEU A 62 -5.81 2.86 -3.61
C LEU A 62 -7.13 2.90 -2.83
N GLN A 63 -7.10 3.32 -1.56
CA GLN A 63 -8.31 3.47 -0.74
C GLN A 63 -9.28 4.49 -1.31
N ALA A 64 -8.79 5.56 -1.94
CA ALA A 64 -9.63 6.54 -2.63
C ALA A 64 -10.23 5.99 -3.93
N LYS A 65 -9.47 5.21 -4.71
CA LYS A 65 -9.93 4.68 -6.02
C LYS A 65 -10.89 3.50 -5.92
N ILE A 66 -10.75 2.66 -4.89
CA ILE A 66 -11.61 1.48 -4.69
C ILE A 66 -13.11 1.84 -4.70
N PRO A 67 -13.61 2.82 -3.92
CA PRO A 67 -15.03 3.16 -3.93
C PRO A 67 -15.51 3.72 -5.28
N ASP A 68 -14.66 4.45 -6.01
CA ASP A 68 -14.99 4.93 -7.35
C ASP A 68 -15.20 3.75 -8.32
N ILE A 69 -14.33 2.73 -8.24
CA ILE A 69 -14.45 1.51 -9.07
C ILE A 69 -15.70 0.70 -8.66
N GLU A 70 -16.01 0.60 -7.36
CA GLU A 70 -17.26 -0.03 -6.87
C GLU A 70 -18.49 0.68 -7.44
N LYS A 71 -18.51 2.02 -7.37
CA LYS A 71 -19.61 2.81 -7.95
C LYS A 71 -19.75 2.62 -9.45
N CYS A 72 -18.63 2.53 -10.19
CA CYS A 72 -18.67 2.22 -11.62
C CYS A 72 -19.28 0.82 -11.89
N LEU A 73 -18.93 -0.19 -11.09
CA LEU A 73 -19.50 -1.53 -11.20
C LEU A 73 -21.01 -1.54 -10.92
N ASP A 74 -21.46 -0.82 -9.90
CA ASP A 74 -22.89 -0.71 -9.56
C ASP A 74 -23.71 -0.03 -10.67
N VAL A 75 -23.17 1.03 -11.28
CA VAL A 75 -23.78 1.68 -12.45
C VAL A 75 -23.88 0.71 -13.62
N VAL A 76 -22.81 -0.02 -13.92
CA VAL A 76 -22.80 -1.02 -15.01
C VAL A 76 -23.81 -2.14 -14.75
N ALA A 77 -23.89 -2.65 -13.52
CA ALA A 77 -24.86 -3.67 -13.14
C ALA A 77 -26.31 -3.15 -13.32
N THR A 78 -26.58 -1.90 -12.95
CA THR A 78 -27.89 -1.26 -13.13
C THR A 78 -28.26 -1.11 -14.61
N LEU A 79 -27.29 -0.70 -15.46
CA LEU A 79 -27.49 -0.60 -16.90
C LEU A 79 -27.74 -1.98 -17.53
N GLN A 80 -27.02 -3.01 -17.10
CA GLN A 80 -27.18 -4.38 -17.59
C GLN A 80 -28.53 -5.00 -17.20
N ALA A 81 -28.98 -4.79 -15.96
CA ALA A 81 -30.28 -5.28 -15.51
C ALA A 81 -31.43 -4.68 -16.35
N LYS A 82 -31.31 -3.41 -16.74
CA LYS A 82 -32.29 -2.70 -17.56
C LYS A 82 -32.18 -3.00 -19.07
N LYS A 83 -31.09 -3.60 -19.54
CA LYS A 83 -30.97 -4.05 -20.95
C LYS A 83 -31.98 -5.14 -21.32
N GLY A 84 -32.44 -5.93 -20.34
CA GLY A 84 -33.47 -6.97 -20.54
C GLY A 84 -34.91 -6.45 -20.48
N THR A 85 -35.12 -5.22 -20.03
CA THR A 85 -36.42 -4.54 -20.02
C THR A 85 -36.52 -3.65 -21.25
N ALA A 86 -37.61 -3.70 -22.01
CA ALA A 86 -37.83 -2.84 -23.17
C ALA A 86 -38.06 -1.35 -22.81
N GLU A 87 -37.68 -0.95 -21.59
CA GLU A 87 -37.82 0.42 -21.08
C GLU A 87 -36.59 1.25 -21.48
N ALA A 88 -36.84 2.35 -22.19
CA ALA A 88 -35.81 3.33 -22.53
C ALA A 88 -35.20 3.91 -21.24
N LEU A 89 -33.88 3.76 -21.08
CA LEU A 89 -33.17 4.24 -19.90
C LEU A 89 -32.82 5.71 -20.09
N VAL A 90 -33.63 6.58 -19.47
CA VAL A 90 -33.45 8.03 -19.54
C VAL A 90 -32.62 8.48 -18.33
N ALA A 91 -31.53 9.21 -18.59
CA ALA A 91 -30.66 9.77 -17.56
C ALA A 91 -30.34 11.24 -17.88
N ASP A 92 -30.22 12.07 -16.84
CA ASP A 92 -29.75 13.44 -16.99
C ASP A 92 -28.21 13.44 -16.95
N PHE A 93 -27.58 13.78 -18.07
CA PHE A 93 -26.13 13.83 -18.24
C PHE A 93 -25.62 15.27 -18.09
N GLU A 94 -24.60 15.46 -17.27
CA GLU A 94 -23.95 16.76 -17.08
C GLU A 94 -23.08 17.10 -18.29
N VAL A 95 -23.45 18.15 -19.03
CA VAL A 95 -22.72 18.60 -20.23
C VAL A 95 -21.67 19.65 -19.87
N SER A 96 -21.99 20.49 -18.88
CA SER A 96 -21.12 21.50 -18.27
C SER A 96 -21.52 21.66 -16.80
N GLU A 97 -20.70 22.33 -15.99
CA GLU A 97 -20.97 22.55 -14.56
C GLU A 97 -22.38 23.11 -14.32
N GLY A 98 -23.24 22.31 -13.69
CA GLY A 98 -24.63 22.67 -13.40
C GLY A 98 -25.60 22.67 -14.61
N ILE A 99 -25.14 22.29 -15.81
CA ILE A 99 -25.94 22.18 -17.03
C ILE A 99 -26.16 20.70 -17.37
N TYR A 100 -27.41 20.25 -17.23
CA TYR A 100 -27.81 18.88 -17.46
C TYR A 100 -28.64 18.75 -18.73
N SER A 101 -28.42 17.68 -19.50
CA SER A 101 -29.20 17.32 -20.68
C SER A 101 -29.78 15.92 -20.52
N ARG A 102 -31.04 15.75 -20.95
CA ARG A 102 -31.69 14.44 -20.88
C ARG A 102 -31.23 13.58 -22.05
N ALA A 103 -30.59 12.46 -21.75
CA ALA A 103 -30.13 11.50 -22.73
C ALA A 103 -30.88 10.16 -22.59
N CYS A 104 -31.18 9.54 -23.72
CA CYS A 104 -31.65 8.16 -23.78
C CYS A 104 -30.42 7.26 -23.96
N ILE A 105 -30.21 6.32 -23.04
CA ILE A 105 -29.13 5.35 -23.11
C ILE A 105 -29.68 4.13 -23.86
N GLU A 106 -29.32 4.04 -25.15
CA GLU A 106 -29.50 2.79 -25.90
C GLU A 106 -28.55 1.73 -25.35
N ALA A 107 -28.92 0.46 -25.47
CA ALA A 107 -28.18 -0.66 -24.88
C ALA A 107 -26.70 -0.66 -25.32
N ALA A 108 -25.83 -0.07 -24.50
CA ALA A 108 -24.41 0.04 -24.81
C ALA A 108 -23.72 -1.32 -24.61
N ASP A 109 -23.19 -1.88 -25.70
CA ASP A 109 -22.41 -3.12 -25.68
C ASP A 109 -20.96 -2.93 -25.20
N SER A 110 -20.51 -1.69 -24.97
CA SER A 110 -19.07 -1.37 -24.87
C SER A 110 -18.47 -1.35 -23.46
N VAL A 111 -19.27 -1.49 -22.40
CA VAL A 111 -18.69 -1.52 -21.04
C VAL A 111 -18.31 -2.95 -20.67
N CYS A 112 -17.01 -3.26 -20.70
CA CYS A 112 -16.47 -4.56 -20.30
C CYS A 112 -16.44 -4.70 -18.76
N PRO A 113 -17.44 -5.35 -18.14
CA PRO A 113 -17.52 -5.45 -16.68
C PRO A 113 -16.41 -6.34 -16.13
N ALA A 114 -15.97 -7.32 -16.93
CA ALA A 114 -14.85 -8.18 -16.62
C ALA A 114 -13.54 -7.41 -16.39
N LEU A 115 -13.30 -6.32 -17.13
CA LEU A 115 -12.11 -5.50 -16.95
C LEU A 115 -12.19 -4.67 -15.66
N LEU A 116 -13.37 -4.07 -15.39
CA LEU A 116 -13.60 -3.33 -14.15
C LEU A 116 -13.48 -4.24 -12.93
N GLN A 117 -14.06 -5.43 -12.98
CA GLN A 117 -13.97 -6.43 -11.90
C GLN A 117 -12.52 -6.88 -11.67
N LYS A 118 -11.75 -7.09 -12.75
CA LYS A 118 -10.33 -7.42 -12.65
C LYS A 118 -9.53 -6.29 -12.03
N ASN A 119 -9.75 -5.05 -12.45
CA ASN A 119 -9.09 -3.87 -11.88
C ASN A 119 -9.41 -3.70 -10.40
N PHE A 120 -10.67 -3.91 -10.02
CA PHE A 120 -11.13 -3.88 -8.65
C PHE A 120 -10.44 -4.93 -7.77
N ASN A 121 -10.45 -6.19 -8.20
CA ASN A 121 -9.80 -7.28 -7.48
C ASN A 121 -8.29 -7.03 -7.34
N ASN A 122 -7.64 -6.55 -8.41
CA ASN A 122 -6.23 -6.19 -8.38
C ASN A 122 -5.95 -5.05 -7.39
N ALA A 123 -6.81 -4.02 -7.35
CA ALA A 123 -6.66 -2.90 -6.42
C ALA A 123 -6.82 -3.36 -4.95
N LYS A 124 -7.81 -4.22 -4.67
CA LYS A 124 -7.99 -4.81 -3.33
C LYS A 124 -6.82 -5.69 -2.90
N ALA A 125 -6.37 -6.59 -3.78
CA ALA A 125 -5.20 -7.44 -3.50
C ALA A 125 -3.92 -6.60 -3.29
N SER A 126 -3.72 -5.56 -4.12
CA SER A 126 -2.57 -4.66 -3.96
C SER A 126 -2.61 -3.90 -2.64
N LEU A 127 -3.80 -3.47 -2.21
CA LEU A 127 -3.99 -2.80 -0.93
C LEU A 127 -3.67 -3.75 0.25
N GLU A 128 -4.11 -5.00 0.19
CA GLU A 128 -3.83 -6.00 1.22
C GLU A 128 -2.33 -6.26 1.38
N VAL A 129 -1.63 -6.47 0.25
CA VAL A 129 -0.17 -6.63 0.25
C VAL A 129 0.52 -5.40 0.86
N LEU A 130 0.08 -4.21 0.47
CA LEU A 130 0.65 -2.95 0.95
C LEU A 130 0.43 -2.74 2.45
N VAL A 131 -0.73 -3.13 2.97
CA VAL A 131 -1.01 -3.12 4.42
C VAL A 131 -0.04 -4.03 5.17
N ALA A 132 0.20 -5.23 4.64
CA ALA A 132 1.14 -6.18 5.26
C ALA A 132 2.60 -5.69 5.19
N ASP A 133 2.98 -5.00 4.10
CA ASP A 133 4.30 -4.38 3.97
C ASP A 133 4.49 -3.19 4.93
N LEU A 134 3.46 -2.36 5.10
CA LEU A 134 3.45 -1.28 6.09
C LEU A 134 3.58 -1.82 7.51
N GLN A 135 2.94 -2.94 7.82
CA GLN A 135 3.09 -3.58 9.13
C GLN A 135 4.53 -4.03 9.36
N PHE A 136 5.13 -4.72 8.37
CA PHE A 136 6.54 -5.11 8.45
C PHE A 136 7.46 -3.91 8.68
N LEU A 137 7.24 -2.79 7.98
CA LEU A 137 8.03 -1.57 8.15
C LEU A 137 7.92 -0.99 9.55
N ARG A 138 6.71 -0.95 10.13
CA ARG A 138 6.51 -0.51 11.51
C ARG A 138 7.30 -1.37 12.49
N ASP A 139 7.28 -2.68 12.30
CA ASP A 139 8.04 -3.60 13.14
C ASP A 139 9.55 -3.32 13.02
N GLN A 140 10.05 -3.09 11.80
CA GLN A 140 11.47 -2.74 11.57
C GLN A 140 11.86 -1.41 12.21
N VAL A 141 10.98 -0.41 12.15
CA VAL A 141 11.19 0.89 12.80
C VAL A 141 11.28 0.70 14.32
N THR A 142 10.35 -0.05 14.92
CA THR A 142 10.35 -0.33 16.36
C THR A 142 11.64 -1.02 16.80
N ILE A 143 12.02 -2.12 16.13
CA ILE A 143 13.26 -2.87 16.44
C ILE A 143 14.48 -1.95 16.37
N THR A 144 14.58 -1.13 15.32
CA THR A 144 15.73 -0.23 15.15
C THR A 144 15.76 0.89 16.18
N GLN A 145 14.58 1.40 16.57
CA GLN A 145 14.43 2.42 17.60
C GLN A 145 14.85 1.88 18.98
N GLU A 146 14.47 0.65 19.30
CA GLU A 146 14.89 -0.05 20.52
C GLU A 146 16.40 -0.25 20.55
N ALA A 147 17.00 -0.74 19.46
CA ALA A 147 18.46 -0.87 19.32
C ALA A 147 19.17 0.48 19.52
N GLN A 148 18.66 1.55 18.91
CA GLN A 148 19.25 2.89 19.07
C GLN A 148 19.13 3.41 20.51
N ASN A 149 18.05 3.09 21.21
CA ASN A 149 17.85 3.49 22.60
C ASN A 149 18.75 2.69 23.56
N ALA A 150 18.96 1.40 23.28
CA ALA A 150 19.90 0.57 24.04
C ALA A 150 21.33 1.12 23.93
N SER A 151 21.78 1.50 22.73
CA SER A 151 23.12 2.06 22.51
C SER A 151 23.35 3.45 23.11
N LYS A 152 22.32 4.13 23.62
CA LYS A 152 22.42 5.43 24.30
C LYS A 152 22.50 5.32 25.83
N ARG A 153 22.21 4.14 26.38
CA ARG A 153 22.25 3.89 27.84
C ARG A 153 23.64 3.45 28.24
#